data_AF-A0A1Y4RGV0-F1
#
_entry.id   AF-A0A1Y4RGV0-F1
#
_cell.length_a   1.000
_cell.length_b   1.000
_cell.length_c   1.000
_cell.angle_alpha   90.00
_cell.angle_beta   90.00
_cell.angle_gamma   90.00
#
_symmetry.space_group_name_H-M   'P 1'
#
loop_
_entity.id
_entity.type
_entity.pdbx_description
1 polymer ?
#
loop_
_entity_poly.entity_id
_entity_poly.type
_entity_poly.pdbx_seq_one_letter_code
_entity_poly.pdbx_strand_id
1 'polypeptide(L)'
;MYDEMRFPVTAEMVMLPAYRNDEACYKLSGFYAFLLNVLHECGRKSRDEDFHITANFMAKLIEGYFGVAVNHDPLFMRFLELSESGFNAAWQQGVKEAGEVFDIDINRINILPCFSTHPPKQKKMESKEQYFRETGCLQSEIILDGAGNLIDGYTSYLLAKAHGLFSVPVRYGRRQIIRASHKKGGKVYAWELPGLLVGRVSVGEKLIVRTSRGLRTVAVAEVEEYAGQEPEPLRMAIRKPRARREAA
;
A
#
# COMPACT_ATOMS: atom_id res chain seq x y z
N MET A 1 10.18 18.38 23.34
CA MET A 1 10.73 17.29 22.52
C MET A 1 9.69 16.20 22.51
N TYR A 2 8.95 16.05 21.41
CA TYR A 2 8.17 14.84 21.20
C TYR A 2 9.15 13.79 20.67
N ASP A 3 9.28 12.68 21.39
CA ASP A 3 10.02 11.50 20.91
C ASP A 3 9.55 11.13 19.49
N GLU A 4 10.47 10.67 18.65
CA GLU A 4 10.13 10.11 17.32
C GLU A 4 9.04 9.04 17.49
N MET A 5 7.83 9.33 17.00
CA MET A 5 6.73 8.37 16.99
C MET A 5 7.08 7.23 16.02
N ARG A 6 7.19 6.01 16.54
CA ARG A 6 7.35 4.81 15.71
C ARG A 6 6.00 4.41 15.12
N PHE A 7 5.92 4.38 13.80
CA PHE A 7 4.74 3.94 13.06
C PHE A 7 4.77 2.43 12.78
N PRO A 8 3.61 1.73 12.76
CA PRO A 8 2.28 2.27 13.02
C PRO A 8 2.04 2.55 14.51
N VAL A 9 1.33 3.63 14.80
CA VAL A 9 0.92 3.98 16.16
C VAL A 9 -0.42 3.31 16.51
N THR A 10 -0.58 2.87 17.76
CA THR A 10 -1.83 2.28 18.27
C THR A 10 -2.59 3.27 19.17
N ALA A 11 -3.85 2.94 19.50
CA ALA A 11 -4.65 3.72 20.43
C ALA A 11 -3.93 3.91 21.77
N GLU A 12 -3.34 2.84 22.31
CA GLU A 12 -2.63 2.83 23.59
C GLU A 12 -1.39 3.72 23.61
N MET A 13 -0.73 3.89 22.45
CA MET A 13 0.47 4.73 22.32
C MET A 13 0.15 6.21 22.34
N VAL A 14 -1.04 6.60 21.87
CA VAL A 14 -1.49 8.01 21.80
C VAL A 14 -2.45 8.39 22.93
N MET A 15 -2.93 7.40 23.68
CA MET A 15 -3.87 7.58 24.78
C MET A 15 -3.15 8.01 26.06
N LEU A 16 -3.69 9.03 26.74
CA LEU A 16 -3.17 9.43 28.04
C LEU A 16 -3.47 8.34 29.10
N PRO A 17 -2.49 7.95 29.94
CA PRO A 17 -2.66 6.89 30.93
C PRO A 17 -3.87 7.07 31.86
N ALA A 18 -4.18 8.32 32.21
CA ALA A 18 -5.30 8.67 33.10
C ALA A 18 -6.67 8.27 32.54
N TYR A 19 -6.80 8.05 31.22
CA TYR A 19 -8.08 7.71 30.59
C TYR A 19 -8.15 6.27 30.10
N ARG A 20 -7.16 5.41 30.40
CA ARG A 20 -7.04 4.06 29.81
C ARG A 20 -8.29 3.17 29.97
N ASN A 21 -9.10 3.42 31.01
CA ASN A 21 -10.34 2.67 31.28
C ASN A 21 -11.62 3.37 30.77
N ASP A 22 -11.48 4.53 30.10
CA ASP A 22 -12.60 5.26 29.50
C ASP A 22 -12.79 4.83 28.03
N GLU A 23 -13.95 4.23 27.75
CA GLU A 23 -14.27 3.67 26.43
C GLU A 23 -14.35 4.74 25.33
N ALA A 24 -14.86 5.93 25.65
CA ALA A 24 -14.99 7.02 24.69
C ALA A 24 -13.61 7.59 24.33
N CYS A 25 -12.76 7.80 25.33
CA CYS A 25 -11.38 8.21 25.12
C CYS A 25 -10.59 7.16 24.32
N TYR A 26 -10.83 5.87 24.55
CA TYR A 26 -10.17 4.80 23.81
C TYR A 26 -10.57 4.82 22.33
N LYS A 27 -11.87 4.95 22.03
CA LYS A 27 -12.38 5.08 20.66
C LYS A 27 -11.81 6.30 19.95
N LEU A 28 -11.76 7.46 20.63
CA LEU A 28 -11.19 8.68 20.07
C LEU A 28 -9.68 8.52 19.80
N SER A 29 -8.95 7.91 20.74
CA SER A 29 -7.51 7.62 20.59
C SER A 29 -7.24 6.67 19.41
N GLY A 30 -8.07 5.64 19.26
CA GLY A 30 -8.00 4.73 18.11
C GLY A 30 -8.27 5.43 16.78
N PHE A 31 -9.25 6.32 16.73
CA PHE A 31 -9.51 7.15 15.55
C PHE A 31 -8.34 8.08 15.22
N TYR A 32 -7.76 8.74 16.23
CA TYR A 32 -6.59 9.59 16.06
C TYR A 32 -5.37 8.81 15.54
N ALA A 33 -5.07 7.65 16.15
CA ALA A 33 -3.99 6.77 15.70
C ALA A 33 -4.19 6.31 14.25
N PHE A 34 -5.42 5.97 13.86
CA PHE A 34 -5.75 5.66 12.48
C PHE A 34 -5.40 6.81 11.51
N LEU A 35 -5.80 8.05 11.84
CA LEU A 35 -5.49 9.22 11.02
C LEU A 35 -3.97 9.43 10.89
N LEU A 36 -3.23 9.34 12.00
CA LEU A 36 -1.77 9.47 11.99
C LEU A 36 -1.11 8.44 11.05
N ASN A 37 -1.53 7.17 11.13
CA ASN A 37 -1.01 6.10 10.26
C ASN A 37 -1.33 6.35 8.78
N VAL A 38 -2.53 6.85 8.46
CA VAL A 38 -2.90 7.21 7.09
C VAL A 38 -2.02 8.33 6.56
N LEU A 39 -1.81 9.38 7.37
CA LEU A 39 -1.03 10.54 6.97
C LEU A 39 0.46 10.23 6.83
N HIS A 40 1.01 9.40 7.71
CA HIS A 40 2.36 8.86 7.58
C HIS A 40 2.53 8.12 6.25
N GLU A 41 1.63 7.19 5.94
CA GLU A 41 1.68 6.44 4.68
C GLU A 41 1.47 7.35 3.45
N CYS A 42 0.66 8.41 3.57
CA CYS A 42 0.47 9.40 2.53
C CYS A 42 1.72 10.25 2.31
N GLY A 43 2.34 10.78 3.37
CA GLY A 43 3.61 11.50 3.30
C GLY A 43 4.71 10.63 2.70
N ARG A 44 4.76 9.35 3.12
CA ARG A 44 5.70 8.37 2.56
C ARG A 44 5.53 8.14 1.06
N LYS A 45 4.29 8.19 0.55
CA LYS A 45 3.99 8.03 -0.88
C LYS A 45 4.18 9.31 -1.69
N SER A 46 3.83 10.47 -1.13
CA SER A 46 3.90 11.75 -1.83
C SER A 46 5.33 12.26 -1.93
N ARG A 47 6.15 12.03 -0.88
CA ARG A 47 7.48 12.63 -0.71
C ARG A 47 7.46 14.16 -0.75
N ASP A 48 6.32 14.75 -0.41
CA ASP A 48 6.12 16.19 -0.45
C ASP A 48 6.44 16.79 0.92
N GLU A 49 7.67 17.27 1.08
CA GLU A 49 8.18 17.90 2.31
C GLU A 49 7.48 19.22 2.63
N ASP A 50 6.98 19.92 1.61
CA ASP A 50 6.38 21.24 1.74
C ASP A 50 4.87 21.18 2.10
N PHE A 51 4.27 20.00 2.00
CA PHE A 51 2.85 19.83 2.29
C PHE A 51 2.54 20.01 3.77
N HIS A 52 1.62 20.94 4.05
CA HIS A 52 1.18 21.26 5.39
C HIS A 52 -0.28 20.85 5.62
N ILE A 53 -0.50 19.99 6.61
CA ILE A 53 -1.82 19.51 6.99
C ILE A 53 -2.50 20.52 7.90
N THR A 54 -3.71 20.92 7.52
CA THR A 54 -4.59 21.79 8.31
C THR A 54 -5.87 21.07 8.72
N ALA A 55 -6.56 21.57 9.73
CA ALA A 55 -7.85 21.07 10.20
C ALA A 55 -8.89 21.08 9.08
N ASN A 56 -8.89 22.13 8.24
CA ASN A 56 -9.77 22.23 7.09
C ASN A 56 -9.48 21.16 6.02
N PHE A 57 -8.21 20.84 5.80
CA PHE A 57 -7.84 19.73 4.93
C PHE A 57 -8.31 18.40 5.53
N MET A 58 -8.09 18.18 6.83
CA MET A 58 -8.51 16.96 7.51
C MET A 58 -10.02 16.78 7.52
N ALA A 59 -10.79 17.84 7.73
CA ALA A 59 -12.25 17.78 7.66
C ALA A 59 -12.73 17.30 6.28
N LYS A 60 -12.13 17.84 5.20
CA LYS A 60 -12.42 17.40 3.82
C LYS A 60 -11.97 15.96 3.56
N LEU A 61 -10.82 15.56 4.10
CA LEU A 61 -10.31 14.20 3.97
C LEU A 61 -11.24 13.20 4.66
N ILE A 62 -11.67 13.49 5.88
CA ILE A 62 -12.60 12.69 6.68
C ILE A 62 -13.95 12.60 5.97
N GLU A 63 -14.48 13.71 5.47
CA GLU A 63 -15.70 13.72 4.66
C GLU A 63 -15.56 12.84 3.42
N GLY A 64 -14.43 12.92 2.71
CA GLY A 64 -14.15 12.07 1.56
C GLY A 64 -14.04 10.57 1.90
N TYR A 65 -13.52 10.24 3.09
CA TYR A 65 -13.29 8.86 3.51
C TYR A 65 -14.53 8.19 4.11
N PHE A 66 -15.28 8.93 4.92
CA PHE A 66 -16.41 8.43 5.69
C PHE A 66 -17.77 8.88 5.15
N GLY A 67 -17.80 9.82 4.21
CA GLY A 67 -19.04 10.38 3.64
C GLY A 67 -19.81 11.28 4.61
N VAL A 68 -19.15 11.76 5.67
CA VAL A 68 -19.76 12.58 6.72
C VAL A 68 -19.04 13.91 6.79
N ALA A 69 -19.75 15.00 6.48
CA ALA A 69 -19.23 16.35 6.67
C ALA A 69 -19.05 16.61 8.18
N VAL A 70 -17.86 17.01 8.61
CA VAL A 70 -17.54 17.24 10.04
C VAL A 70 -17.26 18.71 10.36
N ASN A 71 -17.19 19.56 9.34
CA ASN A 71 -16.93 21.00 9.46
C ASN A 71 -17.99 21.78 10.24
N HIS A 72 -19.20 21.22 10.38
CA HIS A 72 -20.30 21.84 11.11
C HIS A 72 -20.21 21.59 12.63
N ASP A 73 -19.37 20.66 13.09
CA ASP A 73 -19.17 20.37 14.52
C ASP A 73 -17.97 21.17 15.06
N PRO A 74 -18.21 22.20 15.91
CA PRO A 74 -17.14 23.04 16.43
C PRO A 74 -16.17 22.30 17.35
N LEU A 75 -16.63 21.28 18.08
CA LEU A 75 -15.78 20.50 18.99
C LEU A 75 -14.87 19.57 18.19
N PHE A 76 -15.40 18.98 17.13
CA PHE A 76 -14.61 18.14 16.23
C PHE A 76 -13.58 18.96 15.46
N MET A 77 -13.97 20.13 14.95
CA MET A 77 -13.01 21.05 14.30
C MET A 77 -11.92 21.49 15.28
N ARG A 78 -12.27 21.79 16.53
CA ARG A 78 -11.28 22.11 17.57
C ARG A 78 -10.32 20.95 17.84
N PHE A 79 -10.82 19.71 17.84
CA PHE A 79 -9.97 18.52 17.96
C PHE A 79 -8.99 18.40 16.78
N LEU A 80 -9.42 18.66 15.55
CA LEU A 80 -8.55 18.64 14.38
C LEU A 80 -7.47 19.72 14.44
N GLU A 81 -7.83 20.95 14.84
CA GLU A 81 -6.89 22.07 15.04
C GLU A 81 -5.80 21.70 16.05
N LEU A 82 -6.19 21.16 17.21
CA LEU A 82 -5.25 20.75 18.26
C LEU A 82 -4.34 19.59 17.81
N SER A 83 -4.77 18.83 16.81
CA SER A 83 -4.07 17.65 16.30
C SER A 83 -3.15 17.93 15.10
N GLU A 84 -3.17 19.14 14.52
CA GLU A 84 -2.40 19.50 13.32
C GLU A 84 -0.90 19.22 13.47
N SER A 85 -0.32 19.51 14.64
CA SER A 85 1.09 19.25 14.90
C SER A 85 1.43 17.75 14.79
N GLY A 86 0.58 16.88 15.35
CA GLY A 86 0.74 15.42 15.25
C GLY A 86 0.53 14.92 13.82
N PHE A 87 -0.45 15.47 13.10
CA PHE A 87 -0.69 15.15 11.70
C PHE A 87 0.52 15.49 10.80
N ASN A 88 1.06 16.69 10.95
CA ASN A 88 2.24 17.12 10.22
C ASN A 88 3.48 16.30 10.62
N ALA A 89 3.66 15.99 11.90
CA ALA A 89 4.76 15.13 12.35
C ALA A 89 4.68 13.74 11.72
N ALA A 90 3.48 13.13 11.66
CA ALA A 90 3.27 11.85 11.00
C ALA A 90 3.62 11.91 9.51
N TRP A 91 3.15 12.95 8.81
CA TRP A 91 3.46 13.17 7.40
C TRP A 91 4.96 13.30 7.14
N GLN A 92 5.63 14.19 7.88
CA GLN A 92 7.06 14.45 7.73
C GLN A 92 7.91 13.23 8.08
N GLN A 93 7.52 12.45 9.09
CA GLN A 93 8.16 11.17 9.39
C GLN A 93 8.02 10.19 8.22
N GLY A 94 6.83 10.12 7.61
CA GLY A 94 6.61 9.32 6.40
C GLY A 94 7.48 9.77 5.23
N VAL A 95 7.59 11.08 4.98
CA VAL A 95 8.45 11.64 3.93
C VAL A 95 9.93 11.32 4.20
N LYS A 96 10.39 11.48 5.44
CA LYS A 96 11.75 11.13 5.88
C LYS A 96 12.05 9.65 5.63
N GLU A 97 11.15 8.75 6.00
CA GLU A 97 11.27 7.30 5.77
C GLU A 97 11.12 6.91 4.30
N ALA A 98 10.48 7.74 3.47
CA ALA A 98 10.43 7.52 2.02
C ALA A 98 11.77 7.79 1.33
N GLY A 99 12.67 8.52 2.01
CA GLY A 99 14.07 8.71 1.63
C GLY A 99 14.98 7.55 2.02
N GLU A 100 14.55 6.65 2.92
CA GLU A 100 15.27 5.41 3.20
C GLU A 100 14.99 4.39 2.10
N VAL A 101 15.73 4.56 1.01
CA VAL A 101 16.12 3.44 0.17
C VAL A 101 16.91 2.47 1.05
N PHE A 102 16.30 1.36 1.45
CA PHE A 102 17.03 0.32 2.14
C PHE A 102 17.96 -0.35 1.14
N ASP A 103 19.25 -0.09 1.28
CA ASP A 103 20.27 -0.87 0.60
C ASP A 103 20.28 -2.26 1.24
N ILE A 104 19.65 -3.21 0.55
CA ILE A 104 19.64 -4.61 0.96
C ILE A 104 20.78 -5.33 0.25
N ASP A 105 21.52 -6.14 1.00
CA ASP A 105 22.44 -7.12 0.42
C ASP A 105 21.68 -7.97 -0.59
N ILE A 106 22.14 -7.95 -1.84
CA ILE A 106 21.47 -8.62 -2.96
C ILE A 106 21.23 -10.12 -2.69
N ASN A 107 22.07 -10.75 -1.86
CA ASN A 107 21.96 -12.17 -1.52
C ASN A 107 20.84 -12.47 -0.51
N ARG A 108 20.28 -11.44 0.15
CA ARG A 108 19.15 -11.58 1.07
C ARG A 108 17.79 -11.50 0.36
N ILE A 109 17.77 -11.15 -0.92
CA ILE A 109 16.53 -11.09 -1.72
C ILE A 109 16.10 -12.50 -2.07
N ASN A 110 14.90 -12.89 -1.64
CA ASN A 110 14.35 -14.20 -2.00
C ASN A 110 13.66 -14.15 -3.37
N ILE A 111 14.10 -15.00 -4.29
CA ILE A 111 13.55 -15.08 -5.65
C ILE A 111 12.54 -16.22 -5.71
N LEU A 112 11.26 -15.88 -5.87
CA LEU A 112 10.19 -16.88 -6.01
C LEU A 112 10.38 -17.68 -7.31
N PRO A 113 10.04 -18.99 -7.32
CA PRO A 113 10.27 -19.86 -8.48
C PRO A 113 9.69 -19.35 -9.80
N CYS A 114 8.56 -18.62 -9.75
CA CYS A 114 7.88 -18.07 -10.93
C CYS A 114 8.76 -17.13 -11.77
N PHE A 115 9.70 -16.42 -11.14
CA PHE A 115 10.64 -15.54 -11.85
C PHE A 115 11.67 -16.34 -12.64
N SER A 116 12.16 -17.43 -12.07
CA SER A 116 13.12 -18.32 -12.73
C SER A 116 12.48 -19.12 -13.87
N THR A 117 11.20 -19.50 -13.74
CA THR A 117 10.47 -20.22 -14.81
C THR A 117 10.10 -19.32 -15.99
N HIS A 118 10.00 -18.02 -15.78
CA HIS A 118 9.65 -17.03 -16.80
C HIS A 118 10.72 -15.93 -16.91
N PRO A 119 11.93 -16.27 -17.39
CA PRO A 119 13.01 -15.31 -17.47
C PRO A 119 12.66 -14.14 -18.42
N PRO A 120 13.17 -12.93 -18.13
CA PRO A 120 12.99 -11.80 -19.02
C PRO A 120 13.53 -12.08 -20.43
N LYS A 121 12.85 -11.56 -21.46
CA LYS A 121 13.33 -11.67 -22.84
C LYS A 121 14.68 -10.96 -23.00
N GLN A 122 15.58 -11.55 -23.80
CA GLN A 122 16.91 -11.01 -24.12
C GLN A 122 16.87 -9.51 -24.47
N LYS A 123 16.02 -9.11 -25.42
CA LYS A 123 15.85 -7.71 -25.83
C LYS A 123 15.49 -6.77 -24.67
N LYS A 124 14.71 -7.25 -23.69
CA LYS A 124 14.37 -6.46 -22.48
C LYS A 124 15.61 -6.29 -21.60
N MET A 125 16.43 -7.33 -21.47
CA MET A 125 17.68 -7.26 -20.71
C MET A 125 18.69 -6.32 -21.36
N GLU A 126 18.90 -6.42 -22.68
CA GLU A 126 19.83 -5.56 -23.43
C GLU A 126 19.47 -4.07 -23.30
N SER A 127 18.19 -3.74 -23.42
CA SER A 127 17.71 -2.36 -23.23
C SER A 127 17.96 -1.83 -21.82
N LYS A 128 17.81 -2.67 -20.79
CA LYS A 128 18.06 -2.30 -19.39
C LYS A 128 19.56 -2.17 -19.09
N GLU A 129 20.38 -3.05 -19.67
CA GLU A 129 21.84 -3.00 -19.60
C GLU A 129 22.38 -1.71 -20.25
N GLN A 130 21.87 -1.35 -21.42
CA GLN A 130 22.27 -0.10 -22.09
C GLN A 130 21.99 1.12 -21.20
N TYR A 131 20.78 1.21 -20.64
CA TYR A 131 20.44 2.28 -19.71
C TYR A 131 21.37 2.31 -18.49
N PHE A 132 21.68 1.14 -17.92
CA PHE A 132 22.59 1.03 -16.78
C PHE A 132 24.00 1.52 -17.13
N ARG A 133 24.53 1.16 -18.31
CA ARG A 133 25.85 1.65 -18.77
C ARG A 133 25.88 3.15 -19.00
N GLU A 134 24.80 3.72 -19.52
CA GLU A 134 24.71 5.16 -19.83
C GLU A 134 24.55 6.02 -18.58
N THR A 135 23.83 5.52 -17.57
CA THR A 135 23.43 6.32 -16.40
C THR A 135 24.09 5.89 -15.09
N GLY A 136 24.61 4.67 -15.00
CA GLY A 136 25.02 4.04 -13.74
C GLY A 136 23.86 3.61 -12.84
N CYS A 137 22.60 3.79 -13.28
CA CYS A 137 21.42 3.57 -12.45
C CYS A 137 20.57 2.40 -12.94
N LEU A 138 19.95 1.67 -12.00
CA LEU A 138 18.94 0.66 -12.33
C LEU A 138 17.65 1.34 -12.76
N GLN A 139 17.18 1.06 -13.98
CA GLN A 139 16.01 1.75 -14.56
C GLN A 139 14.68 1.44 -13.85
N SER A 140 14.60 0.37 -13.08
CA SER A 140 13.37 -0.05 -12.40
C SER A 140 13.67 -0.44 -10.97
N GLU A 141 12.81 0.03 -10.06
CA GLU A 141 12.89 -0.29 -8.64
C GLU A 141 12.80 -1.80 -8.41
N ILE A 142 13.51 -2.27 -7.39
CA ILE A 142 13.36 -3.62 -6.85
C ILE A 142 12.32 -3.53 -5.74
N ILE A 143 11.20 -4.24 -5.91
CA ILE A 143 10.08 -4.22 -4.95
C ILE A 143 10.07 -5.55 -4.22
N LEU A 144 10.10 -5.50 -2.89
CA LEU A 144 10.02 -6.69 -2.02
C LEU A 144 8.72 -6.70 -1.22
N ASP A 145 8.25 -7.89 -0.83
CA ASP A 145 7.23 -8.03 0.21
C ASP A 145 7.84 -7.93 1.62
N GLY A 146 6.99 -7.96 2.65
CA GLY A 146 7.45 -7.91 4.05
C GLY A 146 8.30 -9.10 4.50
N ALA A 147 8.35 -10.19 3.74
CA ALA A 147 9.21 -11.34 3.99
C ALA A 147 10.52 -11.31 3.19
N GLY A 148 10.75 -10.27 2.38
CA GLY A 148 11.92 -10.13 1.52
C GLY A 148 11.83 -10.89 0.20
N ASN A 149 10.64 -11.37 -0.18
CA ASN A 149 10.42 -11.97 -1.50
C ASN A 149 10.30 -10.90 -2.56
N LEU A 150 10.91 -11.14 -3.72
CA LEU A 150 10.79 -10.25 -4.87
C LEU A 150 9.34 -10.22 -5.38
N ILE A 151 8.75 -9.02 -5.44
CA ILE A 151 7.45 -8.73 -6.05
C ILE A 151 7.63 -8.28 -7.51
N ASP A 152 8.55 -7.36 -7.76
CA ASP A 152 8.85 -6.79 -9.08
C ASP A 152 10.28 -6.25 -9.14
N GLY A 153 10.78 -5.94 -10.34
CA GLY A 153 12.14 -5.46 -10.56
C GLY A 153 13.15 -6.56 -10.87
N TYR A 154 12.70 -7.75 -11.28
CA TYR A 154 13.57 -8.90 -11.53
C TYR A 154 14.70 -8.64 -12.53
N THR A 155 14.44 -7.86 -13.58
CA THR A 155 15.51 -7.47 -14.53
C THR A 155 16.59 -6.64 -13.85
N SER A 156 16.21 -5.75 -12.93
CA SER A 156 17.15 -4.89 -12.20
C SER A 156 17.96 -5.71 -11.19
N TYR A 157 17.33 -6.67 -10.51
CA TYR A 157 18.03 -7.65 -9.66
C TYR A 157 19.07 -8.45 -10.47
N LEU A 158 18.69 -8.98 -11.64
CA LEU A 158 19.62 -9.74 -12.49
C LEU A 158 20.80 -8.90 -12.96
N LEU A 159 20.56 -7.63 -13.34
CA LEU A 159 21.62 -6.70 -13.71
C LEU A 159 22.56 -6.40 -12.54
N ALA A 160 22.01 -6.07 -11.37
CA ALA A 160 22.79 -5.80 -10.19
C ALA A 160 23.71 -6.98 -9.83
N LYS A 161 23.19 -8.21 -9.93
CA LYS A 161 23.96 -9.43 -9.71
C LYS A 161 25.06 -9.63 -10.75
N ALA A 162 24.76 -9.38 -12.04
CA ALA A 162 25.72 -9.51 -13.12
C ALA A 162 26.89 -8.53 -13.01
N HIS A 163 26.63 -7.31 -12.51
CA HIS A 163 27.63 -6.26 -12.28
C HIS A 163 28.29 -6.34 -10.90
N GLY A 164 27.97 -7.34 -10.08
CA GLY A 164 28.61 -7.56 -8.79
C GLY A 164 28.28 -6.50 -7.73
N LEU A 165 27.10 -5.87 -7.81
CA LEU A 165 26.64 -4.96 -6.76
C LEU A 165 26.39 -5.74 -5.46
N PHE A 166 26.98 -5.26 -4.36
CA PHE A 166 26.82 -5.87 -3.04
C PHE A 166 25.45 -5.56 -2.44
N SER A 167 25.00 -4.32 -2.59
CA SER A 167 23.70 -3.86 -2.11
C SER A 167 22.90 -3.24 -3.25
N VAL A 168 21.58 -3.29 -3.11
CA VAL A 168 20.67 -2.66 -4.06
C VAL A 168 19.59 -1.87 -3.35
N PRO A 169 19.16 -0.75 -3.96
CA PRO A 169 18.04 0.02 -3.46
C PRO A 169 16.73 -0.76 -3.62
N VAL A 170 15.99 -0.96 -2.52
CA VAL A 170 14.68 -1.61 -2.57
C VAL A 170 13.55 -0.76 -2.02
N ARG A 171 12.33 -1.10 -2.43
CA ARG A 171 11.09 -0.59 -1.85
C ARG A 171 10.21 -1.74 -1.37
N TYR A 172 9.64 -1.62 -0.18
CA TYR A 172 8.64 -2.59 0.28
C TYR A 172 7.26 -2.30 -0.32
N GLY A 173 6.61 -3.36 -0.80
CA GLY A 173 5.29 -3.36 -1.41
C GLY A 173 4.47 -4.56 -0.96
N ARG A 174 3.25 -4.65 -1.48
CA ARG A 174 2.35 -5.77 -1.23
C ARG A 174 1.79 -6.25 -2.56
N ARG A 175 1.76 -7.57 -2.74
CA ARG A 175 1.15 -8.23 -3.88
C ARG A 175 0.06 -9.13 -3.33
N GLN A 176 -1.19 -8.78 -3.58
CA GLN A 176 -2.33 -9.55 -3.07
C GLN A 176 -3.10 -10.22 -4.18
N ILE A 177 -3.63 -11.39 -3.88
CA ILE A 177 -4.55 -12.13 -4.73
C ILE A 177 -5.91 -12.25 -4.04
N ILE A 178 -6.95 -12.38 -4.84
CA ILE A 178 -8.27 -12.77 -4.38
C ILE A 178 -8.61 -14.14 -4.94
N ARG A 179 -9.31 -14.94 -4.14
CA ARG A 179 -10.11 -16.05 -4.65
C ARG A 179 -11.55 -15.59 -4.75
N ALA A 180 -12.13 -15.72 -5.94
CA ALA A 180 -13.47 -15.19 -6.19
C ALA A 180 -14.28 -16.10 -7.13
N SER A 181 -15.60 -15.98 -7.07
CA SER A 181 -16.53 -16.76 -7.89
C SER A 181 -17.56 -15.87 -8.58
N HIS A 182 -18.01 -16.27 -9.77
CA HIS A 182 -19.04 -15.52 -10.50
C HIS A 182 -20.44 -15.64 -9.88
N LYS A 183 -20.70 -16.72 -9.14
CA LYS A 183 -21.97 -17.03 -8.49
C LYS A 183 -21.68 -17.67 -7.14
N LYS A 184 -22.55 -17.46 -6.15
CA LYS A 184 -22.45 -18.09 -4.82
C LYS A 184 -22.37 -19.62 -4.97
N GLY A 185 -21.35 -20.23 -4.35
CA GLY A 185 -21.09 -21.68 -4.44
C GLY A 185 -20.56 -22.17 -5.79
N GLY A 186 -20.22 -21.27 -6.72
CA GLY A 186 -19.65 -21.63 -8.02
C GLY A 186 -18.15 -21.90 -7.96
N LYS A 187 -17.58 -22.26 -9.13
CA LYS A 187 -16.13 -22.45 -9.28
C LYS A 187 -15.37 -21.18 -8.88
N VAL A 188 -14.34 -21.38 -8.06
CA VAL A 188 -13.45 -20.34 -7.56
C VAL A 188 -12.26 -20.19 -8.52
N TYR A 189 -11.87 -18.96 -8.75
CA TYR A 189 -10.74 -18.58 -9.58
C TYR A 189 -9.90 -17.54 -8.83
N ALA A 190 -8.62 -17.45 -9.17
CA ALA A 190 -7.69 -16.48 -8.60
C ALA A 190 -7.50 -15.27 -9.52
N TRP A 191 -7.43 -14.08 -8.93
CA TRP A 191 -7.02 -12.85 -9.60
C TRP A 191 -6.06 -12.05 -8.74
N GLU A 192 -5.10 -11.39 -9.38
CA GLU A 192 -4.24 -10.41 -8.71
C GLU A 192 -4.97 -9.07 -8.52
N LEU A 193 -4.77 -8.45 -7.36
CA LEU A 193 -5.28 -7.11 -7.10
C LEU A 193 -4.33 -6.06 -7.69
N PRO A 194 -4.85 -5.06 -8.41
CA PRO A 194 -4.06 -3.89 -8.78
C PRO A 194 -3.68 -3.12 -7.51
N GLY A 195 -2.54 -2.42 -7.52
CA GLY A 195 -2.01 -1.71 -6.34
C GLY A 195 -3.01 -0.78 -5.65
N LEU A 196 -3.95 -0.19 -6.38
CA LEU A 196 -5.01 0.67 -5.83
C LEU A 196 -6.05 -0.07 -4.98
N LEU A 197 -6.16 -1.39 -5.12
CA LEU A 197 -7.09 -2.25 -4.39
C LEU A 197 -6.41 -3.09 -3.30
N VAL A 198 -5.08 -3.17 -3.30
CA VAL A 198 -4.32 -3.87 -2.26
C VAL A 198 -4.63 -3.26 -0.90
N GLY A 199 -4.99 -4.11 0.07
CA GLY A 199 -5.41 -3.72 1.43
C GLY A 199 -6.79 -3.07 1.52
N ARG A 200 -7.55 -2.99 0.42
CA ARG A 200 -8.86 -2.29 0.36
C ARG A 200 -10.01 -3.18 -0.06
N VAL A 201 -9.79 -4.48 -0.21
CA VAL A 201 -10.81 -5.46 -0.62
C VAL A 201 -11.08 -6.38 0.56
N SER A 202 -12.36 -6.62 0.84
CA SER A 202 -12.81 -7.53 1.90
C SER A 202 -13.58 -8.72 1.33
N VAL A 203 -13.62 -9.82 2.09
CA VAL A 203 -14.46 -10.98 1.76
C VAL A 203 -15.93 -10.57 1.63
N GLY A 204 -16.62 -11.12 0.64
CA GLY A 204 -18.01 -10.80 0.32
C GLY A 204 -18.19 -9.59 -0.62
N GLU A 205 -17.15 -8.76 -0.82
CA GLU A 205 -17.22 -7.67 -1.77
C GLU A 205 -17.31 -8.18 -3.22
N LYS A 206 -17.84 -7.32 -4.10
CA LYS A 206 -17.89 -7.58 -5.53
C LYS A 206 -16.77 -6.83 -6.24
N LEU A 207 -16.15 -7.47 -7.22
CA LEU A 207 -15.13 -6.88 -8.08
C LEU A 207 -15.45 -7.10 -9.55
N ILE A 208 -15.07 -6.14 -10.38
CA ILE A 208 -15.07 -6.27 -11.84
C ILE A 208 -13.73 -6.87 -12.25
N VAL A 209 -13.79 -7.99 -12.98
CA VAL A 209 -12.63 -8.70 -13.51
C VAL A 209 -12.71 -8.79 -15.03
N ARG A 210 -11.56 -8.88 -15.69
CA ARG A 210 -11.49 -9.22 -17.11
C ARG A 210 -11.44 -10.74 -17.28
N THR A 211 -12.38 -11.27 -18.05
CA THR A 211 -12.40 -12.68 -18.45
C THR A 211 -12.24 -12.79 -19.95
N SER A 212 -12.01 -14.01 -20.46
CA SER A 212 -12.04 -14.29 -21.90
C SER A 212 -13.40 -13.99 -22.54
N ARG A 213 -14.47 -13.94 -21.74
CA ARG A 213 -15.85 -13.60 -22.17
C ARG A 213 -16.23 -12.14 -21.86
N GLY A 214 -15.24 -11.27 -21.70
CA GLY A 214 -15.42 -9.86 -21.38
C GLY A 214 -15.42 -9.54 -19.88
N LEU A 215 -15.88 -8.34 -19.54
CA LEU A 215 -15.95 -7.85 -18.16
C LEU A 215 -17.05 -8.58 -17.40
N ARG A 216 -16.72 -9.07 -16.21
CA ARG A 216 -17.66 -9.78 -15.33
C ARG A 216 -17.51 -9.32 -13.90
N THR A 217 -18.58 -9.47 -13.14
CA THR A 217 -18.55 -9.29 -11.68
C THR A 217 -18.26 -10.63 -11.02
N VAL A 218 -17.43 -10.62 -9.99
CA VAL A 218 -17.16 -11.76 -9.11
C VAL A 218 -17.36 -11.35 -7.66
N ALA A 219 -17.73 -12.29 -6.81
CA ALA A 219 -17.78 -12.12 -5.36
C ALA A 219 -16.50 -12.70 -4.75
N VAL A 220 -15.82 -11.89 -3.93
CA VAL A 220 -14.59 -12.26 -3.23
C VAL A 220 -14.92 -13.27 -2.15
N ALA A 221 -14.30 -14.43 -2.21
CA ALA A 221 -14.37 -15.46 -1.19
C ALA A 221 -13.22 -15.32 -0.19
N GLU A 222 -12.00 -15.05 -0.68
CA GLU A 222 -10.79 -14.95 0.14
C GLU A 222 -9.86 -13.86 -0.43
N VAL A 223 -9.02 -13.29 0.43
CA VAL A 223 -7.98 -12.32 0.09
C VAL A 223 -6.69 -12.79 0.74
N GLU A 224 -5.64 -12.99 -0.06
CA GLU A 224 -4.37 -13.58 0.37
C GLU A 224 -3.20 -12.71 -0.11
N GLU A 225 -2.08 -12.74 0.63
CA GLU A 225 -0.80 -12.26 0.08
C GLU A 225 -0.27 -13.29 -0.93
N TYR A 226 0.33 -12.82 -2.01
CA TYR A 226 0.86 -13.68 -3.06
C TYR A 226 2.09 -14.43 -2.56
N ALA A 227 2.00 -15.76 -2.48
CA ALA A 227 3.08 -16.61 -1.97
C ALA A 227 3.96 -17.26 -3.07
N GLY A 228 3.79 -16.91 -4.35
CA GLY A 228 4.59 -17.48 -5.44
C GLY A 228 4.20 -18.89 -5.92
N GLN A 229 3.17 -19.50 -5.32
CA GLN A 229 2.72 -20.85 -5.65
C GLN A 229 1.58 -20.89 -6.68
N GLU A 230 0.97 -19.74 -6.97
CA GLU A 230 -0.17 -19.67 -7.89
C GLU A 230 0.27 -19.79 -9.36
N PRO A 231 -0.54 -20.43 -10.22
CA PRO A 231 -0.23 -20.60 -11.63
C PRO A 231 -0.23 -19.25 -12.36
N GLU A 232 0.93 -18.86 -12.87
CA GLU A 232 1.12 -17.66 -13.70
C GLU A 232 0.71 -17.91 -15.17
N PRO A 233 0.28 -16.87 -15.92
CA PRO A 233 0.05 -15.51 -15.45
C PRO A 233 -1.32 -15.38 -14.76
N LEU A 234 -1.32 -14.77 -13.57
CA LEU A 234 -2.56 -14.40 -12.91
C LEU A 234 -3.25 -13.27 -13.68
N ARG A 235 -4.57 -13.39 -13.84
CA ARG A 235 -5.37 -12.30 -14.40
C ARG A 235 -5.56 -11.23 -13.33
N MET A 236 -5.63 -9.97 -13.75
CA MET A 236 -5.81 -8.85 -12.84
C MET A 236 -7.30 -8.51 -12.63
N ALA A 237 -7.68 -8.23 -11.40
CA ALA A 237 -8.93 -7.54 -11.09
C ALA A 237 -8.85 -6.07 -11.54
N ILE A 238 -9.98 -5.46 -11.90
CA ILE A 238 -9.98 -4.10 -12.46
C ILE A 238 -10.32 -3.08 -11.38
N ARG A 239 -11.52 -3.21 -10.78
CA ARG A 239 -12.07 -2.21 -9.86
C ARG A 239 -13.26 -2.76 -9.09
N LYS A 240 -13.66 -2.06 -8.02
CA LYS A 240 -14.98 -2.23 -7.42
C LYS A 240 -16.08 -1.74 -8.37
N PRO A 241 -17.27 -2.38 -8.43
CA PRO A 241 -18.43 -1.84 -9.10
C PRO A 241 -18.76 -0.45 -8.53
N ARG A 242 -19.19 0.49 -9.39
CA ARG A 242 -19.76 1.75 -8.89
C ARG A 242 -21.04 1.42 -8.11
N ALA A 243 -21.21 2.00 -6.93
CA ALA A 243 -22.49 2.00 -6.26
C ALA A 243 -23.54 2.60 -7.22
N ARG A 244 -24.71 1.97 -7.34
CA ARG A 244 -25.86 2.64 -7.98
C ARG A 244 -26.13 3.87 -7.12
N ARG A 245 -26.06 5.07 -7.70
CA ARG A 245 -26.72 6.23 -7.10
C ARG A 245 -28.20 5.86 -7.04
N GLU A 246 -28.71 5.67 -5.84
CA GLU A 246 -30.16 5.66 -5.65
C GLU A 246 -30.64 7.01 -6.15
N ALA A 247 -31.56 6.98 -7.11
CA ALA A 247 -32.24 8.18 -7.56
C ALA A 247 -33.06 8.66 -6.36
N ALA A 248 -32.66 9.80 -5.80
CA ALA A 248 -33.48 10.57 -4.86
C ALA A 248 -34.71 11.12 -5.58
#